data_AF-A0AAV6ISA4-F1
#
_entry.id   AF-A0AAV6ISA4-F1
#
_cell.length_a   1.000
_cell.length_b   1.000
_cell.length_c   1.000
_cell.angle_alpha   90.00
_cell.angle_beta   90.00
_cell.angle_gamma   90.00
#
_symmetry.space_group_name_H-M   'P 1'
#
loop_
_entity.id
_entity.type
_entity.pdbx_description
1 polymer ?
#
loop_
_entity_poly.entity_id
_entity_poly.type
_entity_poly.pdbx_seq_one_letter_code
_entity_poly.pdbx_strand_id
1 'polypeptide(L)'
;MISDESYKQLNLLCDSQSFILPSGQFDKALDMASEEHGEIDPYSFLTPPCSAISSLSSQKKKRWCMVGHIGRTYYPCTKKHSVVYFNQPEVPKALHVHSEKAPSKWDTCR
;
A
#
# COMPACT_ATOMS: atom_id res chain seq x y z
N MET A 1 -8.44 -6.48 10.80
CA MET A 1 -8.89 -7.21 12.00
C MET A 1 -9.71 -8.41 11.52
N ILE A 2 -9.71 -9.52 12.24
CA ILE A 2 -10.32 -10.78 11.76
C ILE A 2 -11.10 -11.47 12.88
N SER A 3 -11.98 -12.39 12.51
CA SER A 3 -12.74 -13.26 13.41
C SER A 3 -11.88 -14.35 14.04
N ASP A 4 -12.35 -14.93 15.16
CA ASP A 4 -11.71 -16.08 15.81
C ASP A 4 -11.69 -17.32 14.90
N GLU A 5 -12.66 -17.46 14.01
CA GLU A 5 -12.72 -18.55 13.02
C GLU A 5 -11.60 -18.41 12.00
N SER A 6 -11.48 -17.24 11.38
CA SER A 6 -10.39 -16.91 10.45
C SER A 6 -9.03 -17.02 11.13
N TYR A 7 -8.89 -16.58 12.38
CA TYR A 7 -7.66 -16.74 13.16
C TYR A 7 -7.25 -18.21 13.33
N LYS A 8 -8.20 -19.09 13.69
CA LYS A 8 -7.93 -20.53 13.83
C LYS A 8 -7.54 -21.17 12.49
N GLN A 9 -8.21 -20.80 11.40
CA GLN A 9 -7.87 -21.32 10.08
C GLN A 9 -6.47 -20.90 9.63
N LEU A 10 -6.10 -19.63 9.84
CA LEU A 10 -4.76 -19.14 9.53
C LEU A 10 -3.70 -19.89 10.35
N ASN A 11 -3.91 -20.12 11.64
CA ASN A 11 -2.94 -20.87 12.45
C ASN A 11 -2.75 -22.32 11.97
N LEU A 12 -3.77 -22.95 11.39
CA LEU A 12 -3.65 -24.31 10.85
C LEU A 12 -2.93 -24.32 9.49
N LEU A 13 -3.19 -23.33 8.64
CA LEU A 13 -2.75 -23.34 7.24
C LEU A 13 -1.44 -22.56 7.00
N CYS A 14 -1.14 -21.58 7.86
CA CYS A 14 -0.07 -20.61 7.64
C CYS A 14 1.14 -20.76 8.57
N ASP A 15 0.99 -21.37 9.76
CA ASP A 15 2.01 -21.35 10.81
C ASP A 15 3.34 -22.02 10.41
N SER A 16 3.28 -23.05 9.57
CA SER A 16 4.46 -23.77 9.07
C SER A 16 4.82 -23.45 7.61
N GLN A 17 4.22 -22.43 7.00
CA GLN A 17 4.43 -22.10 5.58
C GLN A 17 5.38 -20.94 5.35
N SER A 18 6.03 -20.96 4.18
CA SER A 18 6.86 -19.85 3.75
C SER A 18 6.02 -18.68 3.28
N PHE A 19 6.27 -17.50 3.85
CA PHE A 19 5.69 -16.25 3.38
C PHE A 19 6.20 -15.82 2.00
N ILE A 20 7.29 -16.40 1.49
CA ILE A 20 7.87 -16.07 0.17
C ILE A 20 7.34 -17.02 -0.91
N LEU A 21 7.10 -18.28 -0.54
CA LEU A 21 6.62 -19.35 -1.42
C LEU A 21 5.37 -20.00 -0.81
N PRO A 22 4.22 -19.31 -0.86
CA PRO A 22 2.99 -19.82 -0.29
C PRO A 22 2.40 -20.95 -1.14
N SER A 23 1.77 -21.91 -0.49
CA SER A 23 0.89 -22.86 -1.18
C SER A 23 -0.44 -22.22 -1.56
N GLY A 24 -1.18 -22.83 -2.48
CA GLY A 24 -2.51 -22.35 -2.87
C GLY A 24 -3.55 -22.33 -1.73
N GLN A 25 -3.36 -23.14 -0.67
CA GLN A 25 -4.25 -23.11 0.51
C GLN A 25 -3.94 -21.93 1.43
N PHE A 26 -2.66 -21.58 1.57
CA PHE A 26 -2.22 -20.38 2.29
C PHE A 26 -2.82 -19.12 1.67
N ASP A 27 -2.73 -18.98 0.35
CA ASP A 27 -3.26 -17.82 -0.37
C ASP A 27 -4.76 -17.64 -0.15
N LYS A 28 -5.54 -18.73 -0.20
CA LYS A 28 -6.99 -18.68 0.04
C LYS A 28 -7.34 -18.26 1.46
N ALA A 29 -6.60 -18.77 2.45
CA ALA A 29 -6.81 -18.38 3.84
C ALA A 29 -6.47 -16.89 4.06
N LEU A 30 -5.41 -16.42 3.43
CA LEU A 30 -5.02 -15.00 3.47
C LEU A 30 -6.02 -14.09 2.75
N ASP A 31 -6.58 -14.54 1.62
CA ASP A 31 -7.62 -13.81 0.89
C ASP A 31 -8.90 -13.66 1.73
N MET A 32 -9.33 -14.72 2.42
CA MET A 32 -10.48 -14.67 3.34
C MET A 32 -10.25 -13.69 4.49
N ALA A 33 -9.08 -13.77 5.13
CA ALA A 33 -8.69 -12.85 6.19
C ALA A 33 -8.61 -11.39 5.70
N SER A 34 -8.16 -11.18 4.46
CA SER A 34 -8.09 -9.85 3.85
C SER A 34 -9.48 -9.28 3.53
N GLU A 35 -10.44 -10.14 3.18
CA GLU A 35 -11.83 -9.73 2.96
C GLU A 35 -12.51 -9.31 4.26
N GLU A 36 -12.31 -10.06 5.35
CA GLU A 36 -12.77 -9.67 6.69
C GLU A 36 -12.11 -8.38 7.19
N HIS A 37 -10.83 -8.20 6.87
CA HIS A 37 -10.08 -7.00 7.26
C HIS A 37 -10.67 -5.71 6.68
N GLY A 38 -11.30 -5.79 5.49
CA GLY A 38 -11.90 -4.66 4.81
C GLY A 38 -10.90 -3.59 4.40
N GLU A 39 -11.41 -2.37 4.16
CA GLU A 39 -10.64 -1.21 3.68
C GLU A 39 -9.89 -0.48 4.81
N ILE A 40 -9.13 -1.22 5.59
CA ILE A 40 -8.25 -0.69 6.64
C ILE A 40 -6.80 -0.80 6.17
N ASP A 41 -6.00 0.24 6.40
CA ASP A 41 -4.56 0.21 6.13
C ASP A 41 -3.85 -0.68 7.18
N PRO A 42 -3.21 -1.80 6.79
CA PRO A 42 -2.48 -2.66 7.73
C PRO A 42 -1.36 -1.95 8.48
N TYR A 43 -0.77 -0.93 7.87
CA TYR A 43 0.37 -0.21 8.43
C TYR A 43 -0.07 0.97 9.30
N SER A 44 -1.35 1.34 9.27
CA SER A 44 -1.84 2.56 9.90
C SER A 44 -3.32 2.45 10.31
N PHE A 45 -3.63 1.46 11.14
CA PHE A 45 -5.01 1.14 11.54
C PHE A 45 -5.75 2.24 12.33
N LEU A 46 -5.01 3.16 12.97
CA LEU A 46 -5.58 4.27 13.76
C LEU A 46 -5.73 5.58 12.97
N THR A 47 -5.25 5.63 11.73
CA THR A 47 -5.36 6.86 10.93
C THR A 47 -6.61 6.82 10.06
N PRO A 48 -7.34 7.95 9.92
CA PRO A 48 -8.47 8.02 9.02
C PRO A 48 -8.02 7.77 7.57
N PRO A 49 -8.84 7.11 6.75
CA PRO A 49 -8.55 6.92 5.34
C PRO A 49 -8.56 8.26 4.60
N CYS A 50 -7.69 8.40 3.60
CA CYS A 50 -7.57 9.59 2.79
C CYS A 50 -8.84 9.82 1.97
N SER A 51 -9.65 10.82 2.33
CA SER A 51 -10.93 11.14 1.68
C SER A 51 -10.79 11.82 0.30
N ALA A 52 -9.65 11.68 -0.36
CA ALA A 52 -9.39 12.29 -1.66
C ALA A 52 -10.30 11.69 -2.75
N ILE A 53 -11.46 12.32 -2.96
CA ILE A 53 -12.41 12.22 -4.10
C ILE A 53 -12.07 11.07 -5.08
N SER A 54 -12.65 9.90 -4.79
CA SER A 54 -13.31 8.97 -5.73
C SER A 54 -12.67 8.72 -7.11
N SER A 55 -11.35 8.80 -7.25
CA SER A 55 -10.63 8.38 -8.47
C SER A 55 -9.76 7.15 -8.25
N LEU A 56 -9.67 6.65 -7.00
CA LEU A 56 -8.94 5.44 -6.66
C LEU A 56 -9.84 4.26 -6.27
N SER A 57 -11.16 4.35 -6.48
CA SER A 57 -12.04 3.17 -6.33
C SER A 57 -11.78 2.09 -7.40
N SER A 58 -10.92 2.38 -8.38
CA SER A 58 -10.49 1.45 -9.41
C SER A 58 -9.15 0.77 -9.15
N GLN A 59 -8.44 1.08 -8.04
CA GLN A 59 -7.49 0.12 -7.44
C GLN A 59 -8.27 -0.97 -6.69
N LYS A 60 -9.28 -1.52 -7.38
CA LYS A 60 -10.00 -2.73 -7.04
C LYS A 60 -9.01 -3.76 -6.53
N LYS A 61 -9.15 -4.18 -5.28
CA LYS A 61 -8.83 -5.54 -4.81
C LYS A 61 -7.55 -6.13 -5.43
N LYS A 62 -6.51 -5.32 -5.65
CA LYS A 62 -5.25 -5.82 -6.18
C LYS A 62 -4.57 -6.33 -4.96
N ARG A 63 -4.88 -7.61 -4.72
CA ARG A 63 -4.19 -8.60 -3.92
C ARG A 63 -3.16 -7.95 -3.02
N TRP A 64 -3.35 -8.10 -1.73
CA TRP A 64 -2.25 -8.08 -0.79
C TRP A 64 -1.25 -9.16 -1.22
N CYS A 65 -0.51 -8.93 -2.30
CA CYS A 65 0.75 -9.58 -2.62
C CYS A 65 1.76 -9.02 -1.62
N MET A 66 1.48 -9.27 -0.34
CA MET A 66 2.38 -9.14 0.79
C MET A 66 3.36 -10.32 0.84
N VAL A 67 3.19 -11.28 -0.08
CA VAL A 67 4.15 -12.31 -0.43
C VAL A 67 5.26 -11.63 -1.25
N GLY A 68 6.34 -11.23 -0.57
CA GLY A 68 7.54 -10.67 -1.20
C GLY A 68 7.49 -9.18 -1.55
N HIS A 69 7.23 -8.29 -0.58
CA HIS A 69 7.71 -6.90 -0.49
C HIS A 69 7.67 -5.91 -1.69
N ILE A 70 7.07 -6.21 -2.85
CA ILE A 70 7.23 -5.39 -4.08
C ILE A 70 5.93 -4.69 -4.51
N GLY A 71 4.95 -4.58 -3.61
CA GLY A 71 3.65 -3.95 -3.89
C GLY A 71 3.36 -2.67 -3.13
N ARG A 72 4.37 -1.87 -2.75
CA ARG A 72 4.14 -0.64 -1.95
C ARG A 72 3.53 0.45 -2.83
N THR A 73 2.21 0.56 -2.84
CA THR A 73 1.54 1.73 -3.41
C THR A 73 1.61 2.88 -2.42
N TYR A 74 2.06 4.06 -2.88
CA TYR A 74 2.01 5.26 -2.06
C TYR A 74 0.61 5.49 -1.50
N TYR A 75 0.51 5.83 -0.21
CA TYR A 75 -0.74 6.28 0.36
C TYR A 75 -1.26 7.50 -0.42
N PRO A 76 -2.54 7.55 -0.85
CA PRO A 76 -3.00 8.53 -1.83
C PRO A 76 -2.81 9.99 -1.39
N CYS A 77 -3.03 10.28 -0.10
CA CYS A 77 -2.80 11.61 0.46
C CYS A 77 -1.31 11.97 0.48
N THR A 78 -0.44 11.02 0.84
CA THR A 78 1.01 11.22 0.84
C THR A 78 1.52 11.46 -0.57
N LYS A 79 1.00 10.72 -1.57
CA LYS A 79 1.29 10.95 -2.99
C LYS A 79 0.91 12.36 -3.44
N LYS A 80 -0.29 12.81 -3.11
CA LYS A 80 -0.73 14.18 -3.46
C LYS A 80 0.14 15.23 -2.77
N HIS A 81 0.39 15.05 -1.48
CA HIS A 81 1.22 15.95 -0.69
C HIS A 81 2.64 16.03 -1.23
N SER A 82 3.28 14.91 -1.56
CA SER A 82 4.63 14.88 -2.10
C SER A 82 4.72 15.62 -3.43
N VAL A 83 3.77 15.42 -4.34
CA VAL A 83 3.76 16.15 -5.63
C VAL A 83 3.66 17.66 -5.40
N VAL A 84 2.83 18.12 -4.47
CA VAL A 84 2.74 19.56 -4.16
C VAL A 84 4.04 20.07 -3.53
N TYR A 85 4.56 19.38 -2.52
CA TYR A 85 5.75 19.78 -1.78
C TYR A 85 7.00 19.86 -2.67
N PHE A 86 7.31 18.81 -3.43
CA PHE A 86 8.52 18.77 -4.26
C PHE A 86 8.52 19.77 -5.43
N ASN A 87 7.35 20.24 -5.85
CA ASN A 87 7.23 21.26 -6.90
C ASN A 87 7.22 22.71 -6.37
N GLN A 88 7.35 22.93 -5.05
CA GLN A 88 7.57 24.27 -4.50
C GLN A 88 8.98 24.76 -4.86
N PRO A 89 9.18 26.00 -5.32
CA PRO A 89 10.49 26.46 -5.83
C PRO A 89 11.62 26.40 -4.80
N GLU A 90 11.28 26.49 -3.52
CA GLU A 90 12.22 26.40 -2.40
C GLU A 90 12.80 24.99 -2.26
N VAL A 91 12.05 23.95 -2.61
CA VAL A 91 12.43 22.55 -2.38
C VAL A 91 13.52 22.10 -3.35
N PRO A 92 13.40 22.23 -4.69
CA PRO A 92 14.49 21.93 -5.62
C PRO A 92 15.74 22.76 -5.34
N LYS A 93 15.57 24.01 -4.89
CA LYS A 93 16.70 24.87 -4.49
C LYS A 93 17.42 24.31 -3.27
N ALA A 94 16.69 23.93 -2.23
CA ALA A 94 17.25 23.32 -1.02
C ALA A 94 17.90 21.95 -1.29
N LEU A 95 17.37 21.21 -2.26
CA LEU A 95 17.91 19.92 -2.71
C LEU A 95 19.08 20.05 -3.70
N HIS A 96 19.53 21.28 -4.02
CA HIS A 96 20.58 21.55 -5.00
C HIS A 96 20.33 20.92 -6.37
N VAL A 97 19.07 20.92 -6.80
CA VAL A 97 18.66 20.37 -8.09
C VAL A 97 19.21 21.25 -9.21
N HIS A 98 19.92 20.64 -10.16
CA HIS A 98 20.37 21.32 -11.37
C HIS A 98 19.18 21.64 -12.28
N SER A 99 18.81 22.91 -12.36
CA SER A 99 17.64 23.40 -13.12
C SER A 99 17.65 22.99 -14.59
N GLU A 100 18.82 22.90 -15.23
CA GLU A 100 18.96 22.55 -16.65
C GLU A 100 18.70 21.06 -16.95
N LYS A 101 18.91 20.18 -15.96
CA LYS A 101 18.74 18.72 -16.11
C LYS A 101 17.48 18.20 -15.44
N ALA A 102 16.82 19.04 -14.65
CA ALA A 102 15.64 18.66 -13.90
C ALA A 102 14.40 18.65 -14.79
N PRO A 103 13.46 17.73 -14.53
CA PRO A 103 12.16 17.79 -15.17
C PRO A 103 11.42 19.05 -14.73
N SER A 104 10.59 19.60 -15.63
CA SER A 104 9.79 20.80 -15.38
C SER A 104 8.76 20.63 -14.25
N LYS A 105 8.31 19.39 -14.01
CA LYS A 105 7.47 19.00 -12.88
C LYS A 105 7.87 17.62 -12.37
N TRP A 106 7.90 17.48 -11.06
CA TRP A 106 8.18 16.21 -10.38
C TRP A 106 6.87 15.47 -10.12
N ASP A 107 6.86 14.16 -10.36
CA ASP A 107 5.73 13.28 -10.11
C ASP A 107 6.21 11.93 -9.55
N THR A 108 5.30 11.18 -8.93
CA THR A 108 5.57 9.83 -8.42
C THR A 108 5.75 8.81 -9.55
N CYS A 109 6.57 7.79 -9.30
CA CYS A 109 6.70 6.64 -10.19
C CYS A 109 5.37 5.88 -10.31
N ARG A 110 5.13 5.30 -11.49
CA ARG A 110 3.98 4.43 -11.78
C ARG A 110 4.38 2.97 -11.72
#